data_AF-A0A354HYF1-F1
#
_entry.id   AF-A0A354HYF1-F1
#
_cell.length_a   1.000
_cell.length_b   1.000
_cell.length_c   1.000
_cell.angle_alpha   90.00
_cell.angle_beta   90.00
_cell.angle_gamma   90.00
#
_symmetry.space_group_name_H-M   'P 1'
#
loop_
_entity.id
_entity.type
_entity.pdbx_description
1 polymer ?
#
loop_
_entity_poly.entity_id
_entity_poly.type
_entity_poly.pdbx_seq_one_letter_code
_entity_poly.pdbx_strand_id
1 'polypeptide(L)'
;MVLLFSCSSREKKAVYDNDEAYRLGQTQAERIINCTDEEALQDSLLEIRSRIYHIGINVGEEQAEEFEKGFIDYIRQNNDSLAQELF
;
A
#
# COMPACT_ATOMS: atom_id res chain seq x y z
N MET A 1 -14.07 14.62 38.94
CA MET A 1 -14.98 14.04 37.92
C MET A 1 -14.25 14.14 36.59
N VAL A 2 -13.58 13.06 36.18
CA VAL A 2 -12.78 13.05 34.94
C VAL A 2 -13.74 12.73 33.79
N LEU A 3 -13.96 13.70 32.91
CA LEU A 3 -14.73 13.51 31.68
C LEU A 3 -13.86 12.69 30.72
N LEU A 4 -14.14 11.39 30.62
CA LEU A 4 -13.62 10.55 29.55
C LEU A 4 -14.21 11.05 28.24
N PHE A 5 -13.38 11.71 27.42
CA PHE A 5 -13.70 11.94 26.02
C PHE A 5 -13.77 10.57 25.36
N SER A 6 -14.99 10.07 25.16
CA SER A 6 -15.26 9.01 24.19
C SER A 6 -14.87 9.57 22.82
N CYS A 7 -13.69 9.20 22.34
CA CYS A 7 -13.37 9.30 20.91
C CYS A 7 -14.36 8.39 20.19
N SER A 8 -15.52 8.93 19.82
CA SER A 8 -16.38 8.33 18.82
C SER A 8 -15.60 8.40 17.51
N SER A 9 -14.86 7.34 17.20
CA SER A 9 -14.42 7.02 15.86
C SER A 9 -15.69 6.85 15.03
N ARG A 10 -16.13 7.94 14.38
CA ARG A 10 -17.05 7.83 13.27
C ARG A 10 -16.41 6.84 12.31
N GLU A 11 -16.99 5.66 12.17
CA GLU A 11 -16.63 4.70 11.13
C GLU A 11 -16.81 5.43 9.80
N LYS A 12 -15.72 6.01 9.30
CA LYS A 12 -15.66 6.45 7.91
C LYS A 12 -15.72 5.17 7.12
N LYS A 13 -16.82 4.95 6.42
CA LYS A 13 -16.95 3.85 5.47
C LYS A 13 -15.72 3.91 4.57
N ALA A 14 -14.94 2.83 4.53
CA ALA A 14 -13.71 2.76 3.76
C ALA A 14 -14.01 3.20 2.33
N VAL A 15 -13.13 4.04 1.76
CA VAL A 15 -13.30 4.61 0.41
C VAL A 15 -13.34 3.50 -0.65
N TYR A 16 -12.72 2.36 -0.34
CA TYR A 16 -12.71 1.15 -1.15
C TYR A 16 -12.55 -0.08 -0.24
N ASP A 17 -12.90 -1.26 -0.76
CA ASP A 17 -12.81 -2.55 -0.06
C ASP A 17 -11.44 -3.23 -0.23
N ASN A 18 -11.28 -4.40 0.37
CA ASN A 18 -10.03 -5.18 0.35
C ASN A 18 -9.62 -5.60 -1.07
N ASP A 19 -10.58 -6.02 -1.90
CA ASP A 19 -10.31 -6.44 -3.27
C ASP A 19 -9.84 -5.26 -4.13
N GLU A 20 -10.43 -4.08 -3.93
CA GLU A 20 -10.00 -2.86 -4.60
C GLU A 20 -8.64 -2.39 -4.09
N ALA A 21 -8.37 -2.47 -2.78
CA ALA A 21 -7.06 -2.19 -2.22
C ALA A 21 -5.96 -3.08 -2.85
N TYR A 22 -6.24 -4.39 -2.96
CA TYR A 22 -5.36 -5.35 -3.62
C TYR A 22 -5.06 -4.97 -5.08
N ARG A 23 -6.10 -4.67 -5.87
CA ARG A 23 -5.95 -4.23 -7.28
C ARG A 23 -5.16 -2.91 -7.40
N LEU A 24 -5.34 -1.99 -6.46
CA LEU A 24 -4.56 -0.75 -6.42
C LEU A 24 -3.08 -1.02 -6.16
N GLY A 25 -2.75 -1.99 -5.30
CA GLY A 25 -1.38 -2.47 -5.09
C GLY A 25 -0.75 -2.99 -6.38
N GLN A 26 -1.47 -3.85 -7.11
CA GLN A 26 -1.02 -4.38 -8.41
C GLN A 26 -0.78 -3.27 -9.44
N THR A 27 -1.71 -2.32 -9.55
CA THR A 27 -1.60 -1.18 -10.48
C THR A 27 -0.36 -0.31 -10.19
N GLN A 28 0.02 -0.18 -8.92
CA GLN A 28 1.21 0.56 -8.55
C GLN A 28 2.49 -0.21 -8.86
N ALA A 29 2.49 -1.53 -8.63
CA ALA A 29 3.61 -2.39 -9.01
C ALA A 29 3.85 -2.38 -10.53
N GLU A 30 2.79 -2.44 -11.35
CA GLU A 30 2.87 -2.38 -12.81
C GLU A 30 3.63 -1.16 -13.31
N ARG A 31 3.49 -0.01 -12.64
CA ARG A 31 4.14 1.24 -13.03
C ARG A 31 5.65 1.23 -12.82
N ILE A 32 6.13 0.49 -11.83
CA ILE A 32 7.53 0.55 -11.41
C ILE A 32 8.34 -0.68 -11.84
N ILE A 33 7.67 -1.77 -12.24
CA ILE A 33 8.32 -3.07 -12.46
C ILE A 33 9.35 -3.07 -13.59
N ASN A 34 9.24 -2.13 -14.53
CA ASN A 34 10.18 -1.96 -15.64
C ASN A 34 11.06 -0.71 -15.48
N CYS A 35 11.13 -0.13 -14.28
CA CYS A 35 11.98 1.02 -14.00
C CYS A 35 13.45 0.58 -14.01
N THR A 36 14.24 1.09 -14.96
CA THR A 36 15.68 0.80 -15.08
C THR A 36 16.55 1.87 -14.42
N ASP A 37 15.96 2.96 -13.96
CA ASP A 37 16.62 4.03 -13.23
C ASP A 37 16.50 3.76 -11.72
N GLU A 38 17.64 3.57 -11.06
CA GLU A 38 17.73 3.23 -9.64
C GLU A 38 17.22 4.35 -8.73
N GLU A 39 17.54 5.61 -9.02
CA GLU A 39 17.11 6.76 -8.20
C GLU A 39 15.59 6.92 -8.28
N ALA A 40 15.04 6.85 -9.50
CA ALA A 40 13.60 6.89 -9.72
C ALA A 40 12.87 5.70 -9.07
N LEU A 41 13.49 4.52 -9.06
CA LEU A 41 12.96 3.34 -8.38
C LEU A 41 12.93 3.54 -6.87
N GLN A 42 14.01 4.04 -6.26
CA GLN A 42 14.07 4.32 -4.82
C GLN A 42 13.01 5.34 -4.38
N ASP A 43 12.86 6.43 -5.14
CA ASP A 43 11.81 7.43 -4.89
C ASP A 43 10.40 6.83 -5.00
N SER A 44 10.18 5.99 -6.02
CA SER A 44 8.90 5.31 -6.20
C SER A 44 8.59 4.39 -5.01
N LEU A 45 9.58 3.63 -4.50
CA LEU A 45 9.41 2.77 -3.33
C LEU A 45 9.10 3.56 -2.06
N LEU A 46 9.69 4.76 -1.90
CA LEU A 46 9.37 5.65 -0.80
C LEU A 46 7.93 6.16 -0.88
N GLU A 47 7.45 6.50 -2.09
CA GLU A 47 6.05 6.86 -2.32
C GLU A 47 5.10 5.71 -1.97
N ILE A 48 5.44 4.47 -2.35
CA ILE A 48 4.65 3.28 -2.00
C ILE A 48 4.53 3.12 -0.48
N ARG A 49 5.64 3.27 0.27
CA ARG A 49 5.60 3.23 1.75
C ARG A 49 4.72 4.32 2.35
N SER A 50 4.84 5.55 1.84
CA SER A 50 3.99 6.68 2.25
C SER A 50 2.51 6.38 1.99
N ARG A 51 2.21 5.75 0.85
CA ARG A 51 0.85 5.37 0.48
C ARG A 51 0.29 4.28 1.39
N ILE A 52 1.04 3.20 1.67
CA ILE A 52 0.64 2.16 2.63
C ILE A 52 0.28 2.78 3.98
N TYR A 53 1.14 3.67 4.50
CA TYR A 53 0.87 4.39 5.74
C TYR A 53 -0.40 5.23 5.66
N HIS A 54 -0.58 6.01 4.58
CA HIS A 54 -1.76 6.83 4.39
C HIS A 54 -3.06 6.00 4.33
N ILE A 55 -3.02 4.84 3.68
CA ILE A 55 -4.16 3.90 3.63
C ILE A 55 -4.47 3.39 5.04
N GLY A 56 -3.46 2.95 5.80
CA GLY A 56 -3.64 2.45 7.16
C GLY A 56 -4.29 3.48 8.10
N ILE A 57 -3.90 4.75 7.97
CA ILE A 57 -4.45 5.83 8.81
C ILE A 57 -5.85 6.28 8.38
N ASN A 58 -6.13 6.33 7.07
CA ASN A 58 -7.33 7.01 6.55
C ASN A 58 -8.43 6.07 6.04
N VAL A 59 -8.08 4.84 5.69
CA VAL A 59 -9.00 3.83 5.14
C VAL A 59 -9.14 2.68 6.15
N GLY A 60 -8.03 2.07 6.52
CA GLY A 60 -7.96 0.99 7.49
C GLY A 60 -6.72 0.13 7.32
N GLU A 61 -6.31 -0.54 8.39
CA GLU A 61 -5.13 -1.40 8.43
C GLU A 61 -5.27 -2.59 7.47
N GLU A 62 -6.44 -3.25 7.45
CA GLU A 62 -6.71 -4.35 6.52
C GLU A 62 -6.55 -3.94 5.04
N GLN A 63 -6.98 -2.73 4.67
CA GLN A 63 -6.81 -2.25 3.29
C GLN A 63 -5.35 -1.91 2.98
N ALA A 64 -4.57 -1.50 3.97
CA ALA A 64 -3.14 -1.27 3.77
C ALA A 64 -2.40 -2.60 3.53
N GLU A 65 -2.73 -3.64 4.31
CA GLU A 65 -2.18 -4.99 4.15
C GLU A 65 -2.54 -5.59 2.78
N GLU A 66 -3.80 -5.47 2.35
CA GLU A 66 -4.22 -6.00 1.04
C GLU A 66 -3.59 -5.22 -0.12
N PHE A 67 -3.41 -3.90 0.02
CA PHE A 67 -2.65 -3.10 -0.95
C PHE A 67 -1.20 -3.57 -1.04
N GLU A 68 -0.51 -3.74 0.09
CA GLU A 68 0.87 -4.22 0.12
C GLU A 68 0.98 -5.61 -0.52
N LYS A 69 0.08 -6.53 -0.15
CA LYS A 69 0.02 -7.87 -0.72
C LYS A 69 -0.16 -7.87 -2.24
N GLY A 70 -1.09 -7.07 -2.77
CA GLY A 70 -1.29 -6.94 -4.22
C GLY A 70 -0.06 -6.38 -4.94
N PHE A 71 0.63 -5.43 -4.33
CA PHE A 71 1.89 -4.90 -4.85
C PHE A 71 2.99 -5.97 -4.90
N ILE A 72 3.20 -6.70 -3.81
CA ILE A 72 4.21 -7.75 -3.69
C ILE A 72 3.94 -8.91 -4.66
N ASP A 73 2.69 -9.39 -4.70
CA ASP A 73 2.29 -10.50 -5.56
C ASP A 73 2.54 -10.16 -7.04
N TYR A 74 2.23 -8.94 -7.46
CA TYR A 74 2.47 -8.51 -8.84
C TYR A 74 3.95 -8.51 -9.20
N ILE A 75 4.81 -7.97 -8.31
CA ILE A 75 6.27 -7.96 -8.51
C ILE A 75 6.80 -9.39 -8.62
N ARG A 76 6.41 -10.27 -7.70
CA ARG A 76 6.83 -11.68 -7.70
C ARG A 76 6.42 -12.42 -8.97
N GLN A 77 5.22 -12.16 -9.49
CA GLN A 77 4.71 -12.85 -10.68
C GLN A 77 5.39 -12.38 -11.98
N ASN A 78 5.86 -11.13 -12.02
CA ASN A 78 6.28 -10.51 -13.27
C ASN A 78 7.78 -10.15 -13.32
N ASN A 79 8.52 -10.22 -12.22
CA ASN A 79 9.94 -9.85 -12.22
C ASN A 79 10.74 -10.49 -11.06
N ASP A 80 11.18 -11.73 -11.26
CA ASP A 80 11.93 -12.55 -10.27
C ASP A 80 13.19 -11.84 -9.72
N SER A 81 13.81 -10.94 -10.50
CA SER A 81 15.00 -10.18 -10.07
C SER A 81 14.70 -8.94 -9.22
N LEU A 82 13.58 -8.24 -9.43
CA LEU A 82 13.21 -7.09 -8.58
C LEU A 82 12.75 -7.57 -7.20
N ALA A 83 12.12 -8.74 -7.13
CA ALA A 83 11.78 -9.40 -5.87
C ALA A 83 13.02 -9.75 -5.02
N GLN A 84 14.18 -10.01 -5.63
CA GLN A 84 15.45 -10.28 -4.93
C GLN A 84 16.11 -9.04 -4.33
N GLU A 85 15.83 -7.83 -4.83
CA GLU A 85 16.40 -6.60 -4.30
C GLU A 85 15.52 -5.94 -3.22
N LEU A 86 14.21 -6.24 -3.23
CA LEU A 86 13.25 -5.66 -2.29
C LEU A 86 13.02 -6.50 -1.02
N PHE A 87 13.40 -7.79 -1.03
CA PHE A 87 13.22 -8.77 0.06
C PHE A 87 14.51 -9.54 0.34
#